data_AF-A0A935WEH6-F1
#
_entry.id   AF-A0A935WEH6-F1
#
_cell.length_a   1.000
_cell.length_b   1.000
_cell.length_c   1.000
_cell.angle_alpha   90.00
_cell.angle_beta   90.00
_cell.angle_gamma   90.00
#
_symmetry.space_group_name_H-M   'P 1'
#
loop_
_entity.id
_entity.type
_entity.pdbx_description
1 polymer ?
#
loop_
_entity_poly.entity_id
_entity_poly.type
_entity_poly.pdbx_seq_one_letter_code
_entity_poly.pdbx_strand_id
1 'polypeptide(L)'
;MTHDEILARLDARADGTLPAGELAAVERHLAECAACRREAEALAALLADARALPRELAPGRDLWGGIEDRLAPRATATVSSIPPRRWRPRLLAAVIAAVLLGGAVLLLLRPPARPSVAFTREQARYLAASTDLARALARDPGHLAPETQAVVGRSLSVVDQAIAEAEEALRADPRNPGLEQMLLARYAQRLELLQRATEAKRQAS
;
A
#
# COMPACT_ATOMS: atom_id res chain seq x y z
N MET A 1 12.57 24.13 11.97
CA MET A 1 11.66 23.04 11.61
C MET A 1 10.28 23.63 11.48
N THR A 2 9.56 23.26 10.44
CA THR A 2 8.18 23.71 10.24
C THR A 2 7.24 22.98 11.21
N HIS A 3 6.02 23.50 11.36
CA HIS A 3 5.00 22.86 12.20
C HIS A 3 4.71 21.41 11.75
N ASP A 4 4.59 21.20 10.44
CA ASP A 4 4.30 19.90 9.84
C ASP A 4 5.43 18.87 10.06
N GLU A 5 6.69 19.31 9.93
CA GLU A 5 7.87 18.49 10.21
C GLU A 5 7.98 18.05 11.67
N ILE A 6 7.40 18.81 12.60
CA ILE A 6 7.37 18.49 14.02
C ILE A 6 6.28 17.46 14.29
N LEU A 7 5.07 17.66 13.74
CA LEU A 7 3.97 16.71 13.86
C LEU A 7 4.37 15.32 13.36
N ALA A 8 5.04 15.25 12.20
CA ALA A 8 5.52 13.99 11.63
C ALA A 8 6.58 13.27 12.49
N ARG A 9 7.21 13.94 13.45
CA ARG A 9 8.25 13.39 14.33
C ARG A 9 7.77 13.06 15.75
N LEU A 10 6.52 13.36 16.09
CA LEU A 10 6.00 13.12 17.44
C LEU A 10 5.95 11.64 17.81
N ASP A 11 5.60 10.75 16.88
CA ASP A 11 5.60 9.29 17.11
C ASP A 11 7.02 8.78 17.39
N ALA A 12 8.00 9.16 16.56
CA ALA A 12 9.41 8.78 16.77
C ALA A 12 9.97 9.33 18.09
N ARG A 13 9.52 10.50 18.54
CA ARG A 13 9.82 11.03 19.88
C ARG A 13 9.21 10.15 20.98
N ALA A 14 7.93 9.80 20.84
CA ALA A 14 7.20 9.01 21.83
C ALA A 14 7.77 7.58 21.97
N ASP A 15 8.25 7.00 20.86
CA ASP A 15 8.93 5.72 20.81
C ASP A 15 10.39 5.80 21.29
N GLY A 16 10.94 7.00 21.49
CA GLY A 16 12.33 7.21 21.89
C GLY A 16 13.35 6.86 20.80
N THR A 17 12.95 6.89 19.52
CA THR A 17 13.77 6.50 18.37
C THR A 17 14.43 7.68 17.65
N LEU A 18 14.14 8.93 18.07
CA LEU A 18 14.78 10.12 17.51
C LEU A 18 16.26 10.24 17.89
N PRO A 19 17.15 10.59 16.93
CA PRO A 19 18.52 10.97 17.22
C PRO A 19 18.57 12.21 18.13
N ALA A 20 19.60 12.31 18.98
CA ALA A 20 19.71 13.38 19.99
C ALA A 20 19.61 14.80 19.40
N GLY A 21 20.18 15.03 18.21
CA GLY A 21 20.10 16.33 17.53
C GLY A 21 18.69 16.70 17.07
N GLU A 22 17.91 15.71 16.61
CA GLU A 22 16.53 15.92 16.20
C GLU A 22 15.60 16.06 17.40
N LEU A 23 15.83 15.27 18.46
CA LEU A 23 15.11 15.39 19.72
C LEU A 23 15.23 16.81 20.29
N ALA A 24 16.44 17.36 20.36
CA ALA A 24 16.66 18.73 20.83
C ALA A 24 15.95 19.79 19.97
N ALA A 25 15.87 19.57 18.66
CA ALA A 25 15.15 20.47 17.76
C ALA A 25 13.63 20.39 17.95
N VAL A 26 13.08 19.20 18.16
CA VAL A 26 11.67 18.98 18.48
C VAL A 26 11.32 19.61 19.83
N GLU A 27 12.09 19.36 20.90
CA GLU A 27 11.83 19.92 22.23
C GLU A 27 11.84 21.45 22.24
N ARG A 28 12.78 22.07 21.51
CA ARG A 28 12.82 23.53 21.36
C ARG A 28 11.57 24.07 20.70
N HIS A 29 11.08 23.42 19.63
CA HIS A 29 9.83 23.85 19.00
C HIS A 29 8.63 23.63 19.93
N LEU A 30 8.59 22.53 20.67
CA LEU A 30 7.57 22.29 21.67
C LEU A 30 7.59 23.36 22.76
N ALA A 31 8.73 23.90 23.16
CA ALA A 31 8.76 25.02 24.12
C ALA A 31 8.05 26.28 23.59
N GLU A 32 8.09 26.52 22.29
CA GLU A 32 7.60 27.75 21.66
C GLU A 32 6.18 27.62 21.07
N CYS A 33 5.75 26.42 20.65
CA CYS A 33 4.47 26.19 19.97
C CYS A 33 3.45 25.45 20.84
N ALA A 34 2.41 26.15 21.29
CA ALA A 34 1.34 25.55 22.10
C ALA A 34 0.52 24.49 21.34
N ALA A 35 0.36 24.63 20.02
CA ALA A 35 -0.38 23.65 19.23
C ALA A 35 0.36 22.29 19.18
N CYS A 36 1.66 22.29 18.85
CA CYS A 36 2.46 21.06 18.85
C CYS A 36 2.58 20.42 20.23
N ARG A 37 2.60 21.21 21.32
CA ARG A 37 2.57 20.66 22.69
C ARG A 37 1.31 19.88 22.97
N ARG A 38 0.15 20.41 22.61
CA ARG A 38 -1.12 19.71 22.84
C ARG A 38 -1.17 18.36 22.11
N GLU A 39 -0.67 18.31 20.88
CA GLU A 39 -0.59 17.05 20.13
C GLU A 39 0.36 16.06 20.81
N ALA A 40 1.53 16.52 21.25
CA ALA A 40 2.48 15.68 21.97
C ALA A 40 1.93 15.16 23.31
N GLU A 41 1.20 15.99 24.06
CA GLU A 41 0.53 15.63 25.30
C GLU A 41 -0.61 14.64 25.06
N ALA A 42 -1.41 14.82 24.00
CA ALA A 42 -2.47 13.90 23.62
C ALA A 42 -1.93 12.51 23.27
N LEU A 43 -0.84 12.44 22.49
CA LEU A 43 -0.15 11.20 22.18
C LEU A 43 0.40 10.52 23.45
N ALA A 44 1.02 11.28 24.34
CA ALA A 44 1.55 10.76 25.60
C ALA A 44 0.43 10.20 26.51
N ALA A 45 -0.73 10.85 26.56
CA ALA A 45 -1.89 10.37 27.31
C ALA A 45 -2.42 9.05 26.75
N LEU A 46 -2.59 8.92 25.43
CA LEU A 46 -3.02 7.68 24.79
C LEU A 46 -2.07 6.51 25.07
N LEU A 47 -0.75 6.75 25.02
CA LEU A 47 0.24 5.73 25.35
C LEU A 47 0.22 5.35 26.84
N ALA A 48 -0.05 6.30 27.73
CA ALA A 48 -0.22 6.02 29.15
C ALA A 48 -1.45 5.12 29.39
N ASP A 49 -2.58 5.42 28.77
CA ASP A 49 -3.80 4.61 28.84
C ASP A 49 -3.55 3.19 28.29
N ALA A 50 -2.88 3.08 27.15
CA ALA A 50 -2.51 1.79 26.57
C ALA A 50 -1.59 0.97 27.49
N ARG A 51 -0.65 1.62 28.19
CA ARG A 51 0.24 0.96 29.17
C ARG A 51 -0.49 0.57 30.46
N ALA A 52 -1.60 1.23 30.79
CA ALA A 52 -2.45 0.91 31.93
C ALA A 52 -3.37 -0.29 31.67
N LEU A 53 -3.51 -0.74 30.42
CA LEU A 53 -4.26 -1.94 30.10
C LEU A 53 -3.65 -3.18 30.79
N PRO A 54 -4.49 -4.17 31.17
CA PRO A 54 -4.01 -5.44 31.67
C PRO A 54 -3.01 -6.06 30.68
N ARG A 55 -1.81 -6.43 31.17
CA ARG A 55 -0.78 -7.06 30.34
C ARG A 55 -1.21 -8.42 29.79
N GLU A 56 -2.10 -9.09 30.52
CA GLU A 56 -2.64 -10.39 30.14
C GLU A 56 -4.16 -10.34 30.24
N LEU A 57 -4.79 -10.71 29.13
CA LEU A 57 -6.21 -11.02 29.05
C LEU A 57 -6.31 -12.51 28.77
N ALA A 58 -6.73 -13.29 29.77
CA ALA A 58 -7.03 -14.69 29.54
C ALA A 58 -8.20 -14.77 28.54
N PRO A 59 -8.04 -15.42 27.37
CA PRO A 59 -9.14 -15.58 26.44
C PRO A 59 -10.26 -16.36 27.13
N GLY A 60 -11.52 -15.92 26.98
CA GLY A 60 -12.69 -16.52 27.65
C GLY A 60 -13.00 -17.96 27.27
N ARG A 61 -12.22 -18.54 26.36
CA ARG A 61 -12.21 -19.96 25.99
C ARG A 61 -10.81 -20.33 25.52
N ASP A 62 -10.49 -21.62 25.55
CA ASP A 62 -9.27 -22.13 24.94
C ASP A 62 -9.34 -21.94 23.40
N LEU A 63 -8.48 -21.06 22.89
CA LEU A 63 -8.32 -20.80 21.46
C LEU A 63 -7.18 -21.61 20.85
N TRP A 64 -6.37 -22.28 21.68
CA TRP A 64 -5.16 -22.95 21.23
C TRP A 64 -5.48 -24.08 20.25
N GLY A 65 -6.45 -24.94 20.56
CA GLY A 65 -6.85 -26.05 19.67
C GLY A 65 -7.20 -25.59 18.24
N GLY A 66 -7.99 -24.52 18.10
CA GLY A 66 -8.38 -24.00 16.79
C GLY A 66 -7.28 -23.22 16.05
N ILE A 67 -6.23 -22.81 16.73
CA ILE A 67 -5.03 -22.20 16.14
C ILE A 67 -4.07 -23.32 15.71
N GLU A 68 -3.88 -24.31 16.58
CA GLU A 68 -3.07 -25.50 16.34
C GLU A 68 -3.59 -26.28 15.13
N ASP A 69 -4.91 -26.44 14.97
CA ASP A 69 -5.51 -27.06 13.78
C ASP A 69 -5.22 -26.30 12.47
N ARG A 70 -5.01 -24.98 12.54
CA ARG A 70 -4.75 -24.12 11.37
C ARG A 70 -3.27 -23.97 11.06
N LEU A 71 -2.42 -24.02 12.09
CA LEU A 71 -0.96 -23.97 11.98
C LEU A 71 -0.33 -25.35 11.82
N ALA A 72 -1.04 -26.41 12.21
CA ALA A 72 -0.65 -27.78 11.94
C ALA A 72 -0.36 -27.85 10.44
N PRO A 73 0.84 -28.32 10.04
CA PRO A 73 1.17 -28.47 8.65
C PRO A 73 0.07 -29.33 8.05
N ARG A 74 -0.76 -28.70 7.22
CA ARG A 74 -1.83 -29.38 6.50
C ARG A 74 -1.10 -30.46 5.75
N ALA A 75 -1.18 -31.71 6.24
CA ALA A 75 -0.34 -32.79 5.75
C ALA A 75 -0.54 -32.80 4.23
N THR A 76 0.47 -32.34 3.50
CA THR A 76 0.57 -32.59 2.08
C THR A 76 0.50 -34.09 2.02
N ALA A 77 -0.66 -34.64 1.63
CA ALA A 77 -0.94 -36.06 1.71
C ALA A 77 0.29 -36.77 1.16
N THR A 78 1.06 -37.36 2.07
CA THR A 78 2.27 -38.08 1.71
C THR A 78 1.73 -39.26 0.92
N VAL A 79 1.93 -39.20 -0.39
CA VAL A 79 1.54 -40.27 -1.30
C VAL A 79 2.22 -41.52 -0.76
N SER A 80 1.41 -42.39 -0.17
CA SER A 80 1.84 -43.70 0.32
C SER A 80 2.65 -44.35 -0.79
N SER A 81 3.91 -44.65 -0.50
CA SER A 81 4.81 -45.32 -1.41
C SER A 81 4.19 -46.63 -1.88
N ILE A 82 3.77 -46.68 -3.14
CA ILE A 82 3.25 -47.87 -3.80
C ILE A 82 4.42 -48.87 -3.91
N PRO A 83 4.26 -50.14 -3.48
CA PRO A 83 5.34 -51.11 -3.56
C PRO A 83 5.71 -51.38 -5.03
N PRO A 84 6.99 -51.66 -5.34
CA PRO A 84 7.46 -51.73 -6.72
C PRO A 84 7.03 -53.05 -7.36
N ARG A 85 5.79 -53.12 -7.86
CA ARG A 85 5.38 -54.20 -8.74
C ARG A 85 5.72 -53.80 -10.18
N ARG A 86 6.92 -54.25 -10.58
CA ARG A 86 7.34 -54.40 -11.98
C ARG A 86 6.18 -55.03 -12.78
N TRP A 87 6.16 -54.83 -14.10
CA TRP A 87 5.23 -55.42 -15.08
C TRP A 87 3.95 -54.62 -15.37
N ARG A 88 4.05 -53.61 -16.27
CA ARG A 88 3.26 -53.45 -17.53
C ARG A 88 3.47 -52.05 -18.17
N PRO A 89 4.41 -51.88 -19.13
CA PRO A 89 4.78 -50.57 -19.68
C PRO A 89 3.99 -50.18 -20.95
N ARG A 90 2.65 -50.18 -20.91
CA ARG A 90 1.84 -49.71 -22.07
C ARG A 90 0.63 -48.82 -21.74
N LEU A 91 0.43 -48.40 -20.49
CA LEU A 91 -0.70 -47.52 -20.11
C LEU A 91 -0.29 -46.14 -19.54
N LEU A 92 1.01 -45.86 -19.39
CA LEU A 92 1.52 -44.66 -18.70
C LEU A 92 1.52 -43.37 -19.54
N ALA A 93 1.60 -43.45 -20.87
CA ALA A 93 1.65 -42.25 -21.72
C ALA A 93 0.32 -41.47 -21.70
N ALA A 94 -0.83 -42.16 -21.68
CA ALA A 94 -2.15 -41.53 -21.70
C ALA A 94 -2.46 -40.79 -20.39
N VAL A 95 -2.02 -41.32 -19.25
CA VAL A 95 -2.28 -40.71 -17.93
C VAL A 95 -1.39 -39.49 -17.69
N ILE A 96 -0.11 -39.53 -18.10
CA ILE A 96 0.79 -38.38 -18.02
C ILE A 96 0.28 -37.26 -18.94
N ALA A 97 -0.14 -37.58 -20.16
CA ALA A 97 -0.74 -36.61 -21.06
C ALA A 97 -2.05 -36.04 -20.48
N ALA A 98 -2.92 -36.86 -19.87
CA ALA A 98 -4.16 -36.39 -19.25
C ALA A 98 -3.96 -35.56 -17.98
N VAL A 99 -2.92 -35.81 -17.18
CA VAL A 99 -2.57 -35.00 -16.00
C VAL A 99 -1.88 -33.69 -16.41
N LEU A 100 -1.03 -33.71 -17.44
CA LEU A 100 -0.44 -32.49 -17.99
C LEU A 100 -1.49 -31.65 -18.72
N LEU A 101 -2.37 -32.24 -19.51
CA LEU A 101 -3.52 -31.56 -20.10
C LEU A 101 -4.49 -31.09 -19.02
N GLY A 102 -4.85 -31.93 -18.05
CA GLY A 102 -5.79 -31.58 -16.99
C GLY A 102 -5.25 -30.46 -16.08
N GLY A 103 -3.95 -30.50 -15.75
CA GLY A 103 -3.26 -29.44 -15.01
C GLY A 103 -3.13 -28.15 -15.83
N ALA A 104 -2.78 -28.25 -17.11
CA ALA A 104 -2.73 -27.09 -18.01
C ALA A 104 -4.13 -26.49 -18.21
N VAL A 105 -5.15 -27.30 -18.44
CA VAL A 105 -6.56 -26.90 -18.53
C VAL A 105 -6.99 -26.25 -17.21
N LEU A 106 -6.65 -26.79 -16.04
CA LEU A 106 -6.97 -26.18 -14.75
C LEU A 106 -6.26 -24.83 -14.54
N LEU A 107 -5.04 -24.66 -15.05
CA LEU A 107 -4.30 -23.39 -15.07
C LEU A 107 -4.91 -22.39 -16.09
N LEU A 108 -5.35 -22.87 -17.26
CA LEU A 108 -6.03 -22.07 -18.27
C LEU A 108 -7.47 -21.69 -17.87
N LEU A 109 -8.13 -22.51 -17.04
CA LEU A 109 -9.47 -22.27 -16.50
C LEU A 109 -9.44 -21.55 -15.15
N ARG A 110 -8.27 -21.29 -14.58
CA ARG A 110 -8.15 -20.56 -13.32
C ARG A 110 -8.62 -19.13 -13.59
N PRO A 111 -9.69 -18.64 -12.91
CA PRO A 111 -10.17 -17.29 -13.14
C PRO A 111 -9.03 -16.31 -12.82
N PRO A 112 -8.81 -15.30 -13.67
CA PRO A 112 -7.78 -14.29 -13.41
C PRO A 112 -8.04 -13.70 -12.03
N ALA A 113 -6.99 -13.59 -11.21
CA ALA A 113 -7.11 -12.91 -9.94
C ALA A 113 -7.56 -11.46 -10.21
N ARG A 114 -8.71 -11.08 -9.67
CA ARG A 114 -9.27 -9.75 -9.88
C ARG A 114 -8.86 -8.87 -8.71
N PRO A 115 -8.38 -7.63 -8.97
CA PRO A 115 -8.16 -6.66 -7.92
C PRO A 115 -9.46 -6.40 -7.13
N SER A 116 -9.33 -5.94 -5.88
CA SER A 116 -10.50 -5.75 -5.03
C SER A 116 -11.45 -4.68 -5.60
N VAL A 117 -12.75 -4.83 -5.35
CA VAL A 117 -13.78 -3.86 -5.79
C VAL A 117 -13.60 -2.49 -5.13
N ALA A 118 -13.05 -2.46 -3.91
CA ALA A 118 -12.70 -1.23 -3.21
C ALA A 118 -11.53 -0.50 -3.90
N PHE A 119 -10.46 -1.23 -4.25
CA PHE A 119 -9.31 -0.68 -4.95
C PHE A 119 -9.69 -0.11 -6.33
N THR A 120 -10.47 -0.86 -7.13
CA THR A 120 -10.88 -0.40 -8.47
C THR A 120 -11.76 0.86 -8.41
N ARG A 121 -12.62 0.99 -7.39
CA ARG A 121 -13.43 2.18 -7.18
C ARG A 121 -12.60 3.40 -6.81
N GLU A 122 -11.62 3.23 -5.92
CA GLU A 122 -10.76 4.32 -5.48
C GLU A 122 -9.80 4.77 -6.60
N GLN A 123 -9.25 3.81 -7.36
CA GLN A 123 -8.45 4.07 -8.56
C GLN A 123 -9.25 4.86 -9.61
N ALA A 124 -10.51 4.47 -9.88
CA ALA A 124 -11.36 5.19 -10.82
C ALA A 124 -11.66 6.63 -10.37
N ARG A 125 -11.88 6.83 -9.06
CA ARG A 125 -12.11 8.17 -8.47
C ARG A 125 -10.87 9.06 -8.62
N TYR A 126 -9.70 8.49 -8.36
CA TYR A 126 -8.43 9.18 -8.53
C TYR A 126 -8.16 9.58 -10.00
N LEU A 127 -8.34 8.65 -10.94
CA LEU A 127 -8.14 8.90 -12.37
C LEU A 127 -9.09 9.98 -12.90
N ALA A 128 -10.35 9.97 -12.45
CA ALA A 128 -11.31 11.02 -12.81
C ALA A 128 -10.87 12.40 -12.30
N ALA A 129 -10.46 12.49 -11.03
CA ALA A 129 -10.02 13.74 -10.42
C ALA A 129 -8.75 14.30 -11.09
N SER A 130 -7.76 13.46 -11.39
CA SER A 130 -6.52 13.89 -12.05
C SER A 130 -6.79 14.39 -13.47
N THR A 131 -7.70 13.73 -14.21
CA THR A 131 -8.08 14.13 -15.56
C THR A 131 -8.87 15.45 -15.57
N ASP A 132 -9.75 15.66 -14.59
CA ASP A 132 -10.50 16.90 -14.42
C ASP A 132 -9.58 18.08 -14.12
N LEU A 133 -8.60 17.90 -13.24
CA LEU A 133 -7.56 18.89 -12.91
C LEU A 133 -6.67 19.20 -14.11
N ALA A 134 -6.22 18.18 -14.86
CA ALA A 134 -5.44 18.37 -16.07
C ALA A 134 -6.22 19.16 -17.14
N ARG A 135 -7.53 18.85 -17.31
CA ARG A 135 -8.41 19.62 -18.21
C ARG A 135 -8.66 21.04 -17.73
N ALA A 136 -8.79 21.27 -16.43
CA ALA A 136 -8.92 22.62 -15.88
C ALA A 136 -7.67 23.46 -16.16
N LEU A 137 -6.47 22.88 -16.01
CA LEU A 137 -5.21 23.51 -16.39
C LEU A 137 -5.10 23.77 -17.90
N ALA A 138 -5.57 22.85 -18.74
CA ALA A 138 -5.50 22.99 -20.19
C ALA A 138 -6.52 23.99 -20.77
N ARG A 139 -7.68 24.18 -20.13
CA ARG A 139 -8.74 25.10 -20.58
C ARG A 139 -8.41 26.58 -20.35
N ASP A 140 -7.48 26.86 -19.46
CA ASP A 140 -7.02 28.23 -19.19
C ASP A 140 -5.49 28.30 -19.28
N PRO A 141 -4.94 28.36 -20.52
CA PRO A 141 -3.50 28.46 -20.78
C PRO A 141 -2.90 29.82 -20.39
N GLY A 142 -3.73 30.75 -19.87
CA GLY A 142 -3.33 32.10 -19.51
C GLY A 142 -2.30 32.10 -18.38
N HIS A 143 -1.05 32.48 -18.73
CA HIS A 143 0.08 32.82 -17.84
C HIS A 143 0.99 31.70 -17.29
N LEU A 144 1.18 30.61 -18.01
CA LEU A 144 2.43 29.83 -17.84
C LEU A 144 3.37 30.15 -18.99
N ALA A 145 4.58 30.62 -18.67
CA ALA A 145 5.64 30.81 -19.66
C ALA A 145 5.86 29.48 -20.43
N PRO A 146 6.16 29.53 -21.74
CA PRO A 146 6.30 28.33 -22.56
C PRO A 146 7.35 27.35 -22.02
N GLU A 147 8.40 27.83 -21.33
CA GLU A 147 9.33 26.94 -20.63
C GLU A 147 8.66 26.19 -19.45
N THR A 148 7.83 26.87 -18.66
CA THR A 148 7.13 26.28 -17.51
C THR A 148 6.09 25.25 -17.98
N GLN A 149 5.37 25.51 -19.07
CA GLN A 149 4.47 24.51 -19.67
C GLN A 149 5.23 23.25 -20.11
N ALA A 150 6.41 23.41 -20.73
CA ALA A 150 7.23 22.28 -21.17
C ALA A 150 7.83 21.47 -20.02
N VAL A 151 8.11 22.10 -18.87
CA VAL A 151 8.59 21.42 -17.65
C VAL A 151 7.45 20.68 -16.95
N VAL A 152 6.28 21.31 -16.82
CA VAL A 152 5.09 20.69 -16.24
C VAL A 152 4.61 19.51 -17.08
N GLY A 153 4.57 19.66 -18.41
CA GLY A 153 4.22 18.57 -19.33
C GLY A 153 5.14 17.35 -19.21
N ARG A 154 6.46 17.57 -19.11
CA ARG A 154 7.44 16.49 -18.87
C ARG A 154 7.26 15.83 -17.52
N SER A 155 6.99 16.61 -16.49
CA SER A 155 6.79 16.08 -15.14
C SER A 155 5.53 15.20 -15.09
N LEU A 156 4.46 15.64 -15.75
CA LEU A 156 3.22 14.86 -15.86
C LEU A 156 3.43 13.55 -16.64
N SER A 157 4.19 13.58 -17.75
CA SER A 157 4.45 12.36 -18.53
C SER A 157 5.24 11.31 -17.75
N VAL A 158 6.19 11.71 -16.90
CA VAL A 158 6.93 10.79 -16.03
C VAL A 158 6.00 10.12 -15.02
N VAL A 159 5.07 10.87 -14.42
CA VAL A 159 4.13 10.29 -13.47
C VAL A 159 3.12 9.38 -14.17
N ASP A 160 2.66 9.73 -15.37
CA ASP A 160 1.76 8.87 -16.16
C ASP A 160 2.42 7.54 -16.54
N GLN A 161 3.70 7.58 -16.91
CA GLN A 161 4.48 6.37 -17.19
C GLN A 161 4.63 5.48 -15.94
N ALA A 162 4.96 6.07 -14.80
CA ALA A 162 5.10 5.32 -13.54
C ALA A 162 3.77 4.68 -13.09
N ILE A 163 2.63 5.29 -13.41
CA ILE A 163 1.30 4.71 -13.16
C ILE A 163 1.06 3.51 -14.07
N ALA A 164 1.35 3.63 -15.35
CA ALA A 164 1.20 2.53 -16.29
C ALA A 164 2.06 1.32 -15.91
N GLU A 165 3.30 1.54 -15.48
CA GLU A 165 4.21 0.49 -14.98
C GLU A 165 3.68 -0.17 -13.70
N ALA A 166 3.09 0.59 -12.78
CA ALA A 166 2.51 0.05 -11.55
C ALA A 166 1.22 -0.75 -11.83
N GLU A 167 0.40 -0.33 -12.80
CA GLU A 167 -0.77 -1.08 -13.25
C GLU A 167 -0.39 -2.37 -13.99
N GLU A 168 0.70 -2.35 -14.76
CA GLU A 168 1.32 -3.54 -15.38
C GLU A 168 1.75 -4.56 -14.32
N ALA A 169 2.45 -4.09 -13.29
CA ALA A 169 2.90 -4.92 -12.18
C ALA A 169 1.72 -5.52 -11.39
N LEU A 170 0.65 -4.74 -11.19
CA LEU A 170 -0.56 -5.21 -10.51
C LEU A 170 -1.36 -6.20 -11.37
N ARG A 171 -1.34 -6.07 -12.70
CA ARG A 171 -1.88 -7.09 -13.61
C ARG A 171 -1.09 -8.40 -13.52
N ALA A 172 0.22 -8.33 -13.29
CA ALA A 172 1.08 -9.51 -13.15
C ALA A 172 0.91 -10.20 -11.79
N ASP A 173 0.71 -9.46 -10.70
CA ASP A 173 0.40 -10.01 -9.38
C ASP A 173 -0.77 -9.27 -8.69
N PRO A 174 -2.02 -9.66 -9.00
CA PRO A 174 -3.22 -9.00 -8.48
C PRO A 174 -3.52 -9.26 -6.99
N ARG A 175 -2.69 -10.05 -6.29
CA ARG A 175 -2.93 -10.46 -4.89
C ARG A 175 -1.87 -9.95 -3.93
N ASN A 176 -1.03 -9.00 -4.33
CA ASN A 176 -0.04 -8.41 -3.45
C ASN A 176 -0.60 -7.17 -2.71
N PRO A 177 -1.05 -7.31 -1.44
CA PRO A 177 -1.67 -6.22 -0.68
C PRO A 177 -0.70 -5.06 -0.39
N GLY A 178 0.61 -5.32 -0.39
CA GLY A 178 1.63 -4.28 -0.23
C GLY A 178 1.72 -3.36 -1.45
N LEU A 179 1.48 -3.88 -2.66
CA LEU A 179 1.44 -3.08 -3.87
C LEU A 179 0.18 -2.20 -3.94
N GLU A 180 -0.98 -2.71 -3.50
CA GLU A 180 -2.22 -1.91 -3.44
C GLU A 180 -2.07 -0.69 -2.51
N GLN A 181 -1.53 -0.87 -1.30
CA GLN A 181 -1.31 0.24 -0.36
C GLN A 181 -0.27 1.25 -0.86
N MET A 182 0.81 0.76 -1.48
CA MET A 182 1.85 1.62 -2.03
C MET A 182 1.35 2.44 -3.24
N LEU A 183 0.46 1.89 -4.07
CA LEU A 183 -0.20 2.60 -5.16
C LEU A 183 -1.14 3.70 -4.65
N LEU A 184 -1.97 3.39 -3.64
CA LEU A 184 -2.88 4.36 -3.03
C LEU A 184 -2.12 5.54 -2.40
N ALA A 185 -1.01 5.28 -1.72
CA ALA A 185 -0.15 6.33 -1.14
C ALA A 185 0.45 7.25 -2.24
N ARG A 186 0.88 6.67 -3.36
CA ARG A 186 1.45 7.44 -4.50
C ARG A 186 0.39 8.29 -5.20
N TYR A 187 -0.82 7.77 -5.33
CA TYR A 187 -1.94 8.52 -5.89
C TYR A 187 -2.30 9.74 -5.02
N ALA A 188 -2.37 9.58 -3.69
CA ALA A 188 -2.61 10.70 -2.76
C ALA A 188 -1.57 11.82 -2.92
N GLN A 189 -0.28 11.45 -3.00
CA GLN A 189 0.82 12.41 -3.17
C GLN A 189 0.72 13.23 -4.47
N ARG A 190 0.30 12.60 -5.59
CA ARG A 190 0.12 13.34 -6.86
C ARG A 190 -1.03 14.34 -6.76
N LEU A 191 -2.11 13.98 -6.09
CA LEU A 191 -3.29 14.85 -5.93
C LEU A 191 -2.92 16.10 -5.14
N GLU A 192 -2.16 15.95 -4.06
CA GLU A 192 -1.68 17.05 -3.24
C GLU A 192 -0.78 18.01 -4.03
N LEU A 193 0.12 17.47 -4.87
CA LEU A 193 0.96 18.27 -5.77
C LEU A 193 0.13 19.10 -6.76
N LEU A 194 -0.90 18.49 -7.37
CA LEU A 194 -1.80 19.18 -8.30
C LEU A 194 -2.62 20.27 -7.59
N GLN A 195 -3.09 20.02 -6.37
CA GLN A 195 -3.83 20.99 -5.57
C GLN A 195 -2.95 22.20 -5.21
N ARG A 196 -1.73 21.97 -4.72
CA ARG A 196 -0.77 23.04 -4.41
C ARG A 196 -0.42 23.89 -5.64
N ALA A 197 -0.25 23.27 -6.80
CA ALA A 197 0.00 24.00 -8.05
C ALA A 197 -1.19 24.90 -8.45
N THR A 198 -2.42 24.43 -8.20
CA THR A 198 -3.65 25.18 -8.50
C THR A 198 -3.87 26.32 -7.50
N GLU A 199 -3.55 26.12 -6.22
CA GLU A 199 -3.59 27.15 -5.18
C GLU A 199 -2.54 28.24 -5.39
N ALA A 200 -1.32 27.86 -5.75
CA ALA A 200 -0.26 28.81 -6.09
C ALA A 200 -0.65 29.70 -7.29
N LYS A 201 -1.36 29.14 -8.29
CA LYS A 201 -1.93 29.91 -9.41
C LYS A 201 -2.98 30.93 -8.92
N ARG A 202 -3.81 30.56 -7.94
CA ARG A 202 -4.87 31.40 -7.36
C ARG A 202 -4.34 32.58 -6.54
N GLN A 203 -3.18 32.43 -5.91
CA GLN A 203 -2.53 33.47 -5.10
C GLN A 203 -1.71 34.47 -5.94
N ALA A 204 -1.36 34.09 -7.18
CA ALA A 204 -0.57 34.90 -8.11
C ALA A 204 -1.43 35.70 -9.12
N SER A 205 -2.76 35.54 -9.09
CA SER A 205 -3.75 36.37 -9.82
C SER A 205 -4.39 37.38 -8.89
#